data_AF-A0A932HLM1-F1
#
_entry.id   AF-A0A932HLM1-F1
#
_cell.length_a   1.000
_cell.length_b   1.000
_cell.length_c   1.000
_cell.angle_alpha   90.00
_cell.angle_beta   90.00
_cell.angle_gamma   90.00
#
_symmetry.space_group_name_H-M   'P 1'
#
loop_
_entity.id
_entity.type
_entity.pdbx_description
1 polymer ?
#
loop_
_entity_poly.entity_id
_entity_poly.type
_entity_poly.pdbx_seq_one_letter_code
_entity_poly.pdbx_strand_id
1 'polypeptide(L)'
;MESTRRGRSEAAARTGRGVTAGRGGGSRRADPRRYVTRGRLGFLTVADGGRSATLMVGPVRGPEHLELIHRAGFYHVPVSAIAAFRTAVAYIAFYESASRFHRRTGLIREYAAVLGISRVRRCDLPGLTWPARGARDAPYYRFDLGPMQALPRPITNPDRLRVAFRFPDFERFRAAATLRDLGPRGPRDPKAGDR
;
A
#
# COMPACT_ATOMS: atom_id res chain seq x y z
N MET A 1 -13.61 37.53 65.24
CA MET A 1 -13.80 38.99 65.20
C MET A 1 -13.44 39.45 63.80
N GLU A 2 -14.17 40.26 63.07
CA GLU A 2 -15.55 40.77 63.07
C GLU A 2 -15.61 41.46 61.69
N SER A 3 -16.31 40.90 60.71
CA SER A 3 -17.64 41.31 60.25
C SER A 3 -17.69 42.65 59.51
N THR A 4 -18.60 42.73 58.52
CA THR A 4 -19.28 43.95 57.98
C THR A 4 -18.66 44.59 56.72
N ARG A 5 -19.34 44.89 55.60
CA ARG A 5 -20.72 44.77 55.05
C ARG A 5 -20.62 44.97 53.53
N ARG A 6 -21.29 44.16 52.69
CA ARG A 6 -22.60 44.38 52.02
C ARG A 6 -22.79 45.69 51.21
N GLY A 7 -23.06 45.52 49.92
CA GLY A 7 -24.02 46.27 49.09
C GLY A 7 -24.30 45.44 47.82
N ARG A 8 -25.40 44.67 47.75
CA ARG A 8 -26.72 44.98 47.13
C ARG A 8 -26.58 45.70 45.77
N SER A 9 -26.82 45.05 44.64
CA SER A 9 -28.11 44.57 44.07
C SER A 9 -28.86 45.67 43.33
N GLU A 10 -28.93 45.58 42.01
CA GLU A 10 -30.14 45.92 41.27
C GLU A 10 -30.34 44.96 40.09
N ALA A 11 -31.51 44.31 40.10
CA ALA A 11 -32.17 43.66 38.98
C ALA A 11 -32.75 44.76 38.05
N ALA A 12 -33.25 44.54 36.84
CA ALA A 12 -34.04 43.42 36.35
C ALA A 12 -34.28 43.57 34.84
N ALA A 13 -34.66 42.43 34.23
CA ALA A 13 -35.77 42.31 33.25
C ALA A 13 -35.56 42.93 31.84
N ARG A 14 -36.04 42.36 30.74
CA ARG A 14 -36.77 41.13 30.42
C ARG A 14 -36.91 41.07 28.89
N THR A 15 -36.94 39.83 28.38
CA THR A 15 -37.78 39.38 27.25
C THR A 15 -37.43 39.80 25.81
N GLY A 16 -37.18 38.78 24.99
CA GLY A 16 -37.22 38.86 23.53
C GLY A 16 -37.04 37.48 22.87
N ARG A 17 -38.12 36.69 22.87
CA ARG A 17 -38.26 35.45 22.09
C ARG A 17 -38.08 35.74 20.58
N GLY A 18 -37.32 34.90 19.89
CA GLY A 18 -37.25 34.88 18.43
C GLY A 18 -36.67 33.55 17.95
N VAL A 19 -37.54 32.56 17.80
CA VAL A 19 -37.24 31.27 17.16
C VAL A 19 -37.49 31.43 15.66
N THR A 20 -36.48 31.23 14.82
CA THR A 20 -36.66 30.70 13.46
C THR A 20 -35.44 29.92 13.02
N ALA A 21 -35.69 28.67 12.63
CA ALA A 21 -34.77 27.74 12.02
C ALA A 21 -34.25 28.22 10.66
N GLY A 22 -33.02 27.83 10.31
CA GLY A 22 -32.46 28.18 9.01
C GLY A 22 -31.07 27.63 8.73
N ARG A 23 -31.01 26.32 8.48
CA ARG A 23 -30.16 25.67 7.45
C ARG A 23 -28.63 25.87 7.51
N GLY A 24 -27.97 24.79 7.91
CA GLY A 24 -26.93 24.11 7.11
C GLY A 24 -25.79 24.96 6.53
N GLY A 25 -24.74 25.17 7.31
CA GLY A 25 -23.42 25.63 6.83
C GLY A 25 -22.42 24.49 6.91
N GLY A 26 -22.29 23.74 5.81
CA GLY A 26 -21.56 22.48 5.74
C GLY A 26 -20.10 22.54 6.19
N SER A 27 -19.72 21.53 6.98
CA SER A 27 -18.37 20.98 7.00
C SER A 27 -17.86 20.90 5.56
N ARG A 28 -16.90 21.75 5.19
CA ARG A 28 -16.18 21.63 3.91
C ARG A 28 -15.21 20.45 4.01
N ARG A 29 -15.79 19.25 4.05
CA ARG A 29 -15.25 18.03 3.46
C ARG A 29 -15.35 18.17 1.95
N ALA A 30 -14.23 18.37 1.29
CA ALA A 30 -13.97 18.07 -0.13
C ALA A 30 -12.54 18.53 -0.42
N ASP A 31 -11.68 17.84 -1.15
CA ASP A 31 -11.74 16.52 -1.79
C ASP A 31 -10.28 16.33 -2.24
N PRO A 32 -9.48 15.44 -1.62
CA PRO A 32 -8.16 15.17 -2.15
C PRO A 32 -8.35 14.25 -3.36
N ARG A 33 -8.83 14.85 -4.46
CA ARG A 33 -8.91 14.31 -5.81
C ARG A 33 -9.07 12.80 -5.80
N ARG A 34 -10.31 12.38 -5.59
CA ARG A 34 -10.83 11.06 -5.96
C ARG A 34 -10.22 10.58 -7.28
N TYR A 35 -9.19 9.76 -7.18
CA TYR A 35 -8.96 8.68 -8.13
C TYR A 35 -9.54 7.43 -7.47
N VAL A 36 -10.87 7.40 -7.37
CA VAL A 36 -11.55 6.11 -7.40
C VAL A 36 -11.42 5.73 -8.86
N THR A 37 -10.45 4.89 -9.21
CA THR A 37 -10.67 4.04 -10.38
C THR A 37 -11.82 3.13 -9.96
N ARG A 38 -13.04 3.63 -10.11
CA ARG A 38 -14.25 2.84 -10.31
C ARG A 38 -14.19 2.35 -11.77
N GLY A 39 -13.03 1.88 -12.17
CA GLY A 39 -12.88 1.03 -13.32
C GLY A 39 -13.37 -0.31 -12.84
N ARG A 40 -14.36 -0.84 -13.55
CA ARG A 40 -14.66 -2.27 -13.67
C ARG A 40 -13.63 -3.13 -12.95
N LEU A 41 -14.13 -4.08 -12.16
CA LEU A 41 -13.47 -5.34 -11.88
C LEU A 41 -13.20 -6.06 -13.23
N GLY A 42 -12.39 -5.44 -14.08
CA GLY A 42 -11.68 -6.11 -15.12
C GLY A 42 -10.66 -6.87 -14.33
N PHE A 43 -10.98 -8.12 -14.02
CA PHE A 43 -9.99 -9.15 -14.24
C PHE A 43 -9.17 -8.68 -15.46
N LEU A 44 -7.91 -8.32 -15.25
CA LEU A 44 -6.94 -8.42 -16.33
C LEU A 44 -6.87 -9.92 -16.58
N THR A 45 -7.92 -10.40 -17.23
CA THR A 45 -8.04 -11.71 -17.81
C THR A 45 -6.82 -11.77 -18.70
N VAL A 46 -6.07 -12.85 -18.58
CA VAL A 46 -4.94 -13.18 -19.43
C VAL A 46 -5.49 -13.41 -20.84
N ALA A 47 -5.86 -12.34 -21.52
CA ALA A 47 -6.46 -12.31 -22.85
C ALA A 47 -6.60 -10.85 -23.28
N ASP A 48 -5.51 -10.15 -23.57
CA ASP A 48 -5.53 -8.97 -24.44
C ASP A 48 -4.12 -8.68 -24.99
N GLY A 49 -3.90 -9.04 -26.26
CA GLY A 49 -2.89 -8.40 -27.11
C GLY A 49 -1.40 -8.66 -26.82
N GLY A 50 -1.03 -9.83 -26.28
CA GLY A 50 0.38 -10.26 -26.24
C GLY A 50 1.28 -9.53 -25.23
N ARG A 51 0.71 -8.75 -24.29
CA ARG A 51 1.47 -8.19 -23.16
C ARG A 51 1.14 -8.98 -21.90
N SER A 52 2.10 -9.76 -21.42
CA SER A 52 2.01 -10.47 -20.14
C SER A 52 1.72 -9.48 -18.99
N ALA A 53 0.87 -9.88 -18.04
CA ALA A 53 0.50 -9.06 -16.90
C ALA A 53 1.74 -8.57 -16.12
N THR A 54 1.76 -7.32 -15.66
CA THR A 54 2.88 -6.79 -14.87
C THR A 54 2.72 -7.17 -13.40
N LEU A 55 3.80 -7.63 -12.78
CA LEU A 55 3.89 -7.95 -11.35
C LEU A 55 4.89 -7.00 -10.67
N MET A 56 4.58 -6.55 -9.46
CA MET A 56 5.53 -5.83 -8.61
C MET A 56 6.14 -6.77 -7.56
N VAL A 57 7.46 -6.80 -7.46
CA VAL A 57 8.15 -7.40 -6.30
C VAL A 57 8.38 -6.32 -5.26
N GLY A 58 7.65 -6.38 -4.15
CA GLY A 58 7.72 -5.43 -3.04
C GLY A 58 8.53 -5.98 -1.86
N PRO A 59 9.51 -5.24 -1.32
CA PRO A 59 10.22 -5.66 -0.11
C PRO A 59 9.31 -5.62 1.11
N VAL A 60 9.37 -6.67 1.94
CA VAL A 60 8.72 -6.73 3.24
C VAL A 60 9.71 -6.29 4.33
N ARG A 61 9.18 -5.64 5.38
CA ARG A 61 10.02 -5.06 6.44
C ARG A 61 10.43 -6.07 7.50
N GLY A 62 9.73 -7.19 7.60
CA GLY A 62 9.93 -8.26 8.58
C GLY A 62 8.65 -9.08 8.75
N PRO A 63 8.64 -10.08 9.64
CA PRO A 63 7.49 -10.95 9.88
C PRO A 63 6.21 -10.19 10.23
N GLU A 64 6.26 -9.22 11.14
CA GLU A 64 5.09 -8.41 11.54
C GLU A 64 4.44 -7.65 10.37
N HIS A 65 5.25 -7.19 9.41
CA HIS A 65 4.72 -6.54 8.22
C HIS A 65 4.04 -7.56 7.30
N LEU A 66 4.58 -8.78 7.17
CA LEU A 66 3.92 -9.84 6.42
C LEU A 66 2.60 -10.24 7.07
N GLU A 67 2.56 -10.41 8.38
CA GLU A 67 1.34 -10.69 9.14
C GLU A 67 0.30 -9.59 8.97
N LEU A 68 0.72 -8.32 8.96
CA LEU A 68 -0.19 -7.21 8.68
C LEU A 68 -0.78 -7.32 7.26
N ILE A 69 0.03 -7.65 6.26
CA ILE A 69 -0.42 -7.82 4.87
C ILE A 69 -1.47 -8.92 4.79
N HIS A 70 -1.22 -10.07 5.43
CA HIS A 70 -2.14 -11.20 5.50
C HIS A 70 -3.45 -10.84 6.19
N ARG A 71 -3.38 -10.20 7.37
CA ARG A 71 -4.56 -9.86 8.18
C ARG A 71 -5.39 -8.72 7.58
N ALA A 72 -4.74 -7.68 7.07
CA ALA A 72 -5.40 -6.47 6.62
C ALA A 72 -5.76 -6.46 5.13
N GLY A 73 -5.19 -7.39 4.35
CA GLY A 73 -5.51 -7.54 2.93
C GLY A 73 -5.03 -6.37 2.06
N PHE A 74 -3.98 -5.66 2.48
CA PHE A 74 -3.40 -4.59 1.67
C PHE A 74 -1.88 -4.57 1.73
N TYR A 75 -1.25 -4.07 0.67
CA TYR A 75 0.15 -3.67 0.63
C TYR A 75 0.28 -2.16 0.46
N HIS A 76 1.40 -1.57 0.89
CA HIS A 76 1.58 -0.13 0.85
C HIS A 76 2.98 0.28 0.40
N VAL A 77 3.05 1.37 -0.35
CA VAL A 77 4.29 1.91 -0.91
C VAL A 77 4.28 3.43 -0.78
N PRO A 78 5.34 4.07 -0.23
CA PRO A 78 5.44 5.53 -0.25
C PRO A 78 5.37 6.05 -1.70
N VAL A 79 4.65 7.13 -1.96
CA VAL A 79 4.56 7.70 -3.32
C VAL A 79 5.93 8.13 -3.85
N SER A 80 6.86 8.49 -2.97
CA SER A 80 8.25 8.80 -3.34
C SER A 80 9.09 7.59 -3.76
N ALA A 81 8.61 6.37 -3.52
CA ALA A 81 9.39 5.15 -3.76
C ALA A 81 9.19 4.57 -5.16
N ILE A 82 8.06 4.86 -5.82
CA ILE A 82 7.75 4.37 -7.17
C ILE A 82 7.06 5.47 -8.00
N ALA A 83 7.34 5.51 -9.29
CA ALA A 83 6.64 6.41 -10.21
C ALA A 83 5.16 6.02 -10.34
N ALA A 84 4.26 6.99 -10.55
CA ALA A 84 2.82 6.74 -10.60
C ALA A 84 2.40 5.69 -11.66
N PHE A 85 3.02 5.69 -12.84
CA PHE A 85 2.73 4.69 -13.88
C PHE A 85 3.11 3.26 -13.47
N ARG A 86 4.04 3.09 -12.51
CA ARG A 86 4.43 1.78 -11.97
C ARG A 86 3.43 1.22 -10.97
N THR A 87 2.36 1.94 -10.65
CA THR A 87 1.26 1.41 -9.84
C THR A 87 0.36 0.47 -10.63
N ALA A 88 0.32 0.57 -11.96
CA ALA A 88 -0.49 -0.29 -12.83
C ALA A 88 0.08 -1.72 -12.90
N VAL A 89 -0.11 -2.50 -11.83
CA VAL A 89 0.32 -3.89 -11.70
C VAL A 89 -0.86 -4.78 -11.36
N ALA A 90 -0.88 -5.98 -11.94
CA ALA A 90 -1.92 -6.97 -11.69
C ALA A 90 -1.65 -7.79 -10.43
N TYR A 91 -0.38 -7.94 -10.06
CA TYR A 91 0.06 -8.77 -8.94
C TYR A 91 1.15 -8.09 -8.12
N ILE A 92 1.23 -8.45 -6.83
CA ILE A 92 2.32 -8.09 -5.94
C ILE A 92 2.89 -9.36 -5.33
N ALA A 93 4.21 -9.53 -5.42
CA ALA A 93 4.96 -10.57 -4.74
C ALA A 93 5.78 -10.00 -3.58
N PHE A 94 5.86 -10.76 -2.50
CA PHE A 94 6.43 -10.29 -1.23
C PHE A 94 7.86 -10.79 -1.05
N TYR A 95 8.82 -9.89 -1.14
CA TYR A 95 10.22 -10.23 -0.92
C TYR A 95 10.59 -10.17 0.56
N GLU A 96 10.89 -11.34 1.13
CA GLU A 96 11.40 -11.54 2.48
C GLU A 96 12.92 -11.40 2.48
N SER A 97 13.43 -10.30 3.03
CA SER A 97 14.89 -10.09 3.08
C SER A 97 15.56 -11.00 4.11
N ALA A 98 16.73 -11.54 3.78
CA ALA A 98 17.49 -12.47 4.63
C ALA A 98 17.67 -11.93 6.07
N SER A 99 18.07 -10.65 6.17
CA SER A 99 18.39 -10.00 7.44
C SER A 99 17.17 -9.76 8.33
N ARG A 100 16.01 -9.44 7.74
CA ARG A 100 14.78 -9.17 8.51
C ARG A 100 14.04 -10.43 8.93
N PHE A 101 14.31 -11.54 8.27
CA PHE A 101 13.70 -12.84 8.56
C PHE A 101 14.68 -13.84 9.19
N HIS A 102 15.90 -13.40 9.54
CA HIS A 102 16.94 -14.22 10.15
C HIS A 102 17.25 -15.51 9.38
N ARG A 103 17.31 -15.42 8.04
CA ARG A 103 17.58 -16.56 7.14
C ARG A 103 18.92 -16.40 6.43
N ARG A 104 19.46 -17.50 5.91
CA ARG A 104 20.70 -17.53 5.11
C ARG A 104 20.57 -16.77 3.78
N THR A 105 19.37 -16.78 3.18
CA THR A 105 19.06 -16.09 1.93
C THR A 105 17.65 -15.49 1.99
N GLY A 106 17.45 -14.38 1.29
CA GLY A 106 16.14 -13.78 1.12
C GLY A 106 15.41 -14.44 -0.03
N LEU A 107 14.09 -14.36 -0.04
CA LEU A 107 13.29 -15.13 -0.98
C LEU A 107 11.87 -14.55 -1.14
N ILE A 108 11.14 -15.06 -2.13
CA ILE A 108 9.71 -14.79 -2.34
C ILE A 108 9.00 -16.14 -2.25
N ARG A 109 7.94 -16.22 -1.45
CA ARG A 109 7.09 -17.42 -1.33
C ARG A 109 5.66 -17.17 -1.76
N GLU A 110 5.22 -15.92 -1.64
CA GLU A 110 3.81 -15.57 -1.74
C GLU A 110 3.64 -14.34 -2.61
N TYR A 111 2.49 -14.30 -3.29
CA TYR A 111 2.03 -13.19 -4.08
C TYR A 111 0.51 -13.07 -3.98
N ALA A 112 -0.04 -11.93 -4.36
CA ALA A 112 -1.48 -11.71 -4.39
C ALA A 112 -1.87 -10.87 -5.61
N ALA A 113 -3.09 -11.08 -6.10
CA ALA A 113 -3.70 -10.22 -7.11
C ALA A 113 -4.03 -8.85 -6.52
N VAL A 114 -3.86 -7.79 -7.30
CA VAL A 114 -4.28 -6.43 -6.93
C VAL A 114 -5.74 -6.25 -7.34
N LEU A 115 -6.60 -5.98 -6.37
CA LEU A 115 -8.02 -5.72 -6.57
C LEU A 115 -8.32 -4.24 -6.78
N GLY A 116 -7.49 -3.37 -6.20
CA GLY A 116 -7.68 -1.93 -6.25
C GLY A 116 -6.44 -1.18 -5.79
N ILE A 117 -6.36 0.08 -6.20
CA ILE A 117 -5.26 0.97 -5.84
C ILE A 117 -5.87 2.30 -5.40
N SER A 118 -5.43 2.78 -4.25
CA SER A 118 -5.81 4.08 -3.73
C SER A 118 -4.59 4.86 -3.25
N ARG A 119 -4.67 6.19 -3.32
CA ARG A 119 -3.68 7.08 -2.70
C ARG A 119 -4.22 7.52 -1.35
N VAL A 120 -3.46 7.28 -0.30
CA VAL A 120 -3.85 7.55 1.09
C VAL A 120 -2.71 8.24 1.83
N ARG A 121 -2.98 8.80 3.00
CA ARG A 121 -1.91 9.27 3.89
C ARG A 121 -1.45 8.11 4.77
N ARG A 122 -0.19 8.15 5.22
CA ARG A 122 0.34 7.12 6.12
C ARG A 122 -0.52 6.94 7.38
N CYS A 123 -0.98 8.04 7.98
CA CYS A 123 -1.81 8.00 9.19
C CYS A 123 -3.18 7.33 8.99
N ASP A 124 -3.64 7.18 7.75
CA ASP A 124 -4.91 6.51 7.42
C ASP A 124 -4.71 4.99 7.16
N LEU A 125 -3.47 4.48 7.19
CA LEU A 125 -3.16 3.06 7.02
C LEU A 125 -3.19 2.32 8.36
N PRO A 126 -4.14 1.40 8.58
CA PRO A 126 -4.29 0.73 9.88
C PRO A 126 -3.15 -0.26 10.14
N GLY A 127 -2.75 -0.38 11.41
CA GLY A 127 -1.79 -1.39 11.87
C GLY A 127 -0.31 -1.09 11.57
N LEU A 128 0.01 0.06 10.96
CA LEU A 128 1.41 0.49 10.78
C LEU A 128 1.97 1.04 12.09
N THR A 129 2.70 0.20 12.83
CA THR A 129 3.30 0.55 14.12
C THR A 129 4.73 1.10 14.02
N TRP A 130 5.43 0.81 12.92
CA TRP A 130 6.82 1.22 12.74
C TRP A 130 6.96 2.67 12.24
N PRO A 131 8.10 3.32 12.53
CA PRO A 131 8.39 4.64 11.98
C PRO A 131 8.61 4.59 10.47
N ALA A 132 8.11 5.62 9.76
CA ALA A 132 8.51 5.91 8.39
C ALA A 132 9.56 7.02 8.36
N ARG A 133 10.31 7.08 7.26
CA ARG A 133 11.07 8.29 6.93
C ARG A 133 10.09 9.34 6.42
N GLY A 134 10.16 10.55 6.98
CA GLY A 134 9.34 11.70 6.56
C GLY A 134 8.15 11.99 7.48
N ALA A 135 7.27 12.88 7.01
CA ALA A 135 6.13 13.39 7.78
C ALA A 135 5.09 12.30 8.08
N ARG A 136 4.34 12.50 9.18
CA ARG A 136 3.30 11.57 9.66
C ARG A 136 2.17 11.36 8.65
N ASP A 137 1.92 12.34 7.79
CA ASP A 137 0.88 12.39 6.77
C ASP A 137 1.42 12.17 5.35
N ALA A 138 2.67 11.71 5.22
CA ALA A 138 3.29 11.45 3.92
C ALA A 138 2.38 10.58 3.03
N PRO A 139 2.33 10.83 1.70
CA PRO A 139 1.45 10.13 0.79
C PRO A 139 1.96 8.72 0.47
N TYR A 140 1.04 7.75 0.46
CA TYR A 140 1.27 6.35 0.13
C TYR A 140 0.29 5.87 -0.94
N TYR A 141 0.73 4.93 -1.75
CA TYR A 141 -0.16 4.03 -2.49
C TYR A 141 -0.55 2.87 -1.58
N ARG A 142 -1.83 2.56 -1.52
CA ARG A 142 -2.40 1.35 -0.93
C ARG A 142 -2.91 0.47 -2.05
N PHE A 143 -2.47 -0.78 -2.05
CA PHE A 143 -2.90 -1.82 -2.96
C PHE A 143 -3.77 -2.78 -2.18
N ASP A 144 -5.05 -2.85 -2.53
CA ASP A 144 -5.96 -3.85 -1.96
C ASP A 144 -5.69 -5.20 -2.63
N LEU A 145 -5.56 -6.23 -1.82
CA LEU A 145 -5.08 -7.54 -2.24
C LEU A 145 -6.21 -8.56 -2.21
N GLY A 146 -6.18 -9.48 -3.17
CA GLY A 146 -6.94 -10.71 -3.11
C GLY A 146 -6.32 -11.71 -2.14
N PRO A 147 -6.81 -12.96 -2.13
CA PRO A 147 -6.24 -14.05 -1.35
C PRO A 147 -4.75 -14.24 -1.64
N MET A 148 -3.98 -14.54 -0.60
CA MET A 148 -2.55 -14.86 -0.73
C MET A 148 -2.38 -16.18 -1.46
N GLN A 149 -1.49 -16.20 -2.44
CA GLN A 149 -1.16 -17.35 -3.26
C GLN A 149 0.28 -17.76 -3.00
N ALA A 150 0.47 -19.04 -2.62
CA ALA A 150 1.79 -19.61 -2.46
C ALA A 150 2.39 -19.99 -3.82
N LEU A 151 3.68 -19.76 -3.97
CA LEU A 151 4.46 -20.30 -5.07
C LEU A 151 4.72 -21.80 -4.85
N PRO A 152 4.60 -22.65 -5.88
CA PRO A 152 4.99 -24.05 -5.78
C PRO A 152 6.47 -24.23 -5.37
N ARG A 153 7.32 -23.30 -5.81
CA ARG A 153 8.73 -23.21 -5.43
C ARG A 153 9.08 -21.76 -5.08
N PRO A 154 9.74 -21.50 -3.93
CA PRO A 154 10.20 -20.16 -3.60
C PRO A 154 11.25 -19.63 -4.59
N ILE A 155 11.17 -18.34 -4.92
CA ILE A 155 12.21 -17.64 -5.70
C ILE A 155 13.27 -17.15 -4.72
N THR A 156 14.51 -17.62 -4.85
CA THR A 156 15.59 -17.35 -3.87
C THR A 156 16.50 -16.19 -4.29
N ASN A 157 17.26 -15.63 -3.35
CA ASN A 157 18.24 -14.58 -3.61
C ASN A 157 19.67 -15.01 -3.18
N PRO A 158 20.26 -16.04 -3.83
CA PRO A 158 21.60 -16.53 -3.47
C PRO A 158 22.66 -15.45 -3.62
N ASP A 159 22.53 -14.61 -4.66
CA ASP A 159 23.44 -13.51 -4.99
C ASP A 159 23.29 -12.28 -4.07
N ARG A 160 22.36 -12.33 -3.10
CA ARG A 160 22.07 -11.23 -2.16
C ARG A 160 21.81 -9.90 -2.88
N LEU A 161 21.17 -9.95 -4.05
CA LEU A 161 20.82 -8.77 -4.82
C LEU A 161 19.98 -7.83 -3.97
N ARG A 162 20.30 -6.53 -3.99
CA ARG A 162 19.43 -5.53 -3.38
C ARG A 162 18.09 -5.52 -4.11
N VAL A 163 17.01 -5.65 -3.35
CA VAL A 163 15.64 -5.59 -3.87
C VAL A 163 15.00 -4.29 -3.42
N ALA A 164 15.01 -3.32 -4.32
CA ALA A 164 14.03 -2.25 -4.33
C ALA A 164 13.00 -2.59 -5.43
N PHE A 165 11.75 -2.16 -5.26
CA PHE A 165 10.59 -2.44 -6.12
C PHE A 165 10.97 -2.84 -7.55
N ARG A 166 10.78 -4.12 -7.91
CA ARG A 166 11.02 -4.65 -9.27
C ARG A 166 9.70 -4.89 -9.98
N PHE A 167 9.72 -4.85 -11.31
CA PHE A 167 8.51 -4.93 -12.12
C PHE A 167 8.65 -5.92 -13.28
N PRO A 168 8.85 -7.22 -13.00
CA PRO A 168 8.87 -8.25 -14.05
C PRO A 168 7.48 -8.46 -14.66
N ASP A 169 7.47 -9.08 -15.83
CA ASP A 169 6.26 -9.72 -16.36
C ASP A 169 5.90 -10.97 -15.54
N PHE A 170 4.61 -11.31 -15.50
CA PHE A 170 4.09 -12.40 -14.68
C PHE A 170 4.59 -13.78 -15.15
N GLU A 171 4.79 -13.97 -16.45
CA GLU A 171 5.30 -15.22 -17.02
C GLU A 171 6.74 -15.48 -16.54
N ARG A 172 7.60 -14.48 -16.62
CA ARG A 172 8.96 -14.51 -16.06
C ARG A 172 8.95 -14.76 -14.57
N PHE A 173 8.04 -14.13 -13.84
CA PHE A 173 7.91 -14.36 -12.41
C PHE A 173 7.57 -15.83 -12.09
N ARG A 174 6.65 -16.45 -12.84
CA ARG A 174 6.28 -17.86 -12.65
C ARG A 174 7.42 -18.83 -12.98
N ALA A 175 8.26 -18.50 -13.95
CA ALA A 175 9.37 -19.35 -14.38
C ALA A 175 10.66 -19.16 -13.56
N ALA A 176 10.75 -18.10 -12.75
CA ALA A 176 11.97 -17.76 -12.01
C ALA A 176 12.28 -18.74 -10.88
N ALA A 177 13.54 -19.11 -10.74
CA ALA A 177 14.04 -19.84 -9.57
C ALA A 177 14.82 -18.91 -8.62
N THR A 178 15.39 -17.84 -9.15
CA THR A 178 16.18 -16.85 -8.43
C THR A 178 15.78 -15.43 -8.77
N LEU A 179 16.11 -14.47 -7.90
CA LEU A 179 15.88 -13.06 -8.17
C LEU A 179 16.66 -12.51 -9.37
N ARG A 180 17.72 -13.20 -9.81
CA ARG A 180 18.46 -12.82 -11.02
C ARG A 180 17.59 -12.98 -12.27
N ASP A 181 16.76 -14.03 -12.30
CA ASP A 181 15.88 -14.35 -13.43
C ASP A 181 14.78 -13.28 -13.65
N LEU A 182 14.48 -12.51 -12.60
CA LEU A 182 13.54 -11.39 -12.60
C LEU A 182 14.15 -10.07 -13.11
N GLY A 183 15.43 -10.07 -13.49
CA GLY A 183 16.09 -8.92 -14.10
C GLY A 183 15.50 -8.56 -15.47
N PRO A 184 15.70 -7.32 -15.96
CA PRO A 184 15.38 -6.98 -17.33
C PRO A 184 16.11 -7.94 -18.27
N ARG A 185 15.45 -8.33 -19.38
CA ARG A 185 16.08 -9.15 -20.42
C ARG A 185 17.32 -8.37 -20.89
N GLY A 186 18.51 -8.85 -20.56
CA GLY A 186 19.70 -8.48 -21.30
C GLY A 186 19.49 -8.84 -22.79
N PRO A 187 20.27 -8.28 -23.72
CA PRO A 187 20.27 -8.77 -25.09
C PRO A 187 20.42 -10.29 -25.04
N ARG A 188 19.41 -10.98 -25.57
CA ARG A 188 19.29 -12.42 -25.83
C ARG A 188 20.62 -13.18 -25.63
N ASP A 189 20.76 -13.91 -24.52
CA ASP A 189 21.65 -15.08 -24.49
C ASP A 189 20.96 -16.17 -25.33
N PRO A 190 21.47 -16.53 -26.52
CA PRO A 190 20.94 -17.65 -27.28
C PRO A 190 21.73 -18.89 -26.86
N LYS A 191 21.46 -19.43 -25.67
CA LYS A 191 21.93 -20.78 -25.29
C LYS A 191 20.88 -21.55 -24.48
N ALA A 192 19.84 -21.96 -25.19
CA ALA A 192 19.27 -23.30 -25.06
C ALA A 192 19.11 -23.73 -26.53
N GLY A 193 20.05 -24.46 -27.12
CA GLY A 193 20.37 -25.82 -26.71
C GLY A 193 19.48 -26.74 -27.53
N ASP A 194 19.71 -26.75 -28.84
CA ASP A 194 19.28 -27.83 -29.72
C ASP A 194 20.02 -29.09 -29.24
N ARG A 195 19.27 -30.06 -28.73
CA ARG A 195 19.72 -31.42 -28.45
C ARG A 195 18.57 -32.37 -28.73
#